data_AF-A0A8T9SDN8-F1
#
_entry.id   AF-A0A8T9SDN8-F1
#
_cell.length_a   1.000
_cell.length_b   1.000
_cell.length_c   1.000
_cell.angle_alpha   90.00
_cell.angle_beta   90.00
_cell.angle_gamma   90.00
#
_symmetry.space_group_name_H-M   'P 1'
#
loop_
_entity.id
_entity.type
_entity.pdbx_description
1 polymer ?
#
loop_
_entity_poly.entity_id
_entity_poly.type
_entity_poly.pdbx_seq_one_letter_code
_entity_poly.pdbx_strand_id
1 'polypeptide(L)'
;MAFDLNLLTTKAECDTVLADLAAELDTYQHRDSALDYADRQATRTKDDVTARLAGVEAEIAAYTAILATPNLTATLRTQNESKLRRANDRRDNLTERGQSRAGAAAFLASIDADQIAAQVAILSDAQAQVTTRKAALPA
;
A
#
# COMPACT_ATOMS: atom_id res chain seq x y z
N MET A 1 3.46 -1.65 -27.60
CA MET A 1 4.48 -0.86 -28.33
C MET A 1 5.21 -1.83 -29.26
N ALA A 2 5.60 -1.44 -30.47
CA ALA A 2 6.29 -2.37 -31.38
C ALA A 2 7.82 -2.24 -31.18
N PHE A 3 8.49 -3.34 -30.86
CA PHE A 3 9.95 -3.38 -30.76
C PHE A 3 10.56 -3.56 -32.17
N ASP A 4 11.62 -2.81 -32.50
CA ASP A 4 12.33 -3.02 -33.76
C ASP A 4 13.29 -4.21 -33.67
N LEU A 5 12.76 -5.40 -33.92
CA LEU A 5 13.50 -6.66 -33.85
C LEU A 5 14.54 -6.83 -34.97
N ASN A 6 14.55 -5.94 -35.98
CA ASN A 6 15.55 -5.99 -37.06
C ASN A 6 16.94 -5.60 -36.59
N LEU A 7 17.04 -4.89 -35.47
CA LEU A 7 18.30 -4.56 -34.81
C LEU A 7 19.01 -5.81 -34.25
N LEU A 8 18.27 -6.90 -34.02
CA LEU A 8 18.83 -8.19 -33.60
C LEU A 8 19.07 -9.04 -34.84
N THR A 9 20.34 -9.12 -35.24
CA THR A 9 20.77 -9.78 -36.48
C THR A 9 21.38 -11.15 -36.22
N THR A 10 21.83 -11.43 -34.99
CA THR A 10 22.43 -12.70 -34.60
C THR A 10 21.71 -13.35 -33.41
N LYS A 11 21.81 -14.67 -33.30
CA LYS A 11 21.28 -15.42 -32.15
C LYS A 11 21.96 -15.02 -30.84
N ALA A 12 23.25 -14.70 -30.89
CA ALA A 12 24.02 -14.23 -29.75
C ALA A 12 23.50 -12.87 -29.23
N GLU A 13 23.18 -11.92 -30.13
CA GLU A 13 22.54 -10.66 -29.75
C GLU A 13 21.17 -10.89 -29.08
N CYS A 14 20.38 -11.82 -29.60
CA CYS A 14 19.10 -12.19 -28.97
C CYS A 14 19.30 -12.78 -27.58
N ASP A 15 20.34 -13.61 -27.38
CA ASP A 15 20.63 -14.21 -26.07
C ASP A 15 21.08 -13.19 -25.03
N THR A 16 21.90 -12.22 -25.41
CA THR A 16 22.26 -11.10 -24.54
C THR A 16 21.01 -10.30 -24.14
N VAL A 17 20.17 -9.94 -25.11
CA VAL A 17 18.94 -9.17 -24.82
C VAL A 17 17.96 -9.98 -23.96
N LEU A 18 17.82 -11.29 -24.18
CA LEU A 18 16.97 -12.14 -23.32
C LEU A 18 17.48 -12.20 -21.87
N ALA A 19 18.80 -12.26 -21.67
CA ALA A 19 19.40 -12.24 -20.34
C ALA A 19 19.17 -10.90 -19.65
N ASP A 20 19.36 -9.78 -20.35
CA ASP A 20 19.13 -8.44 -19.81
C ASP A 20 17.64 -8.22 -19.47
N LEU A 21 16.73 -8.60 -20.38
CA LEU A 21 15.29 -8.53 -20.13
C LEU A 21 14.86 -9.41 -18.94
N ALA A 22 15.48 -10.58 -18.76
CA ALA A 22 15.18 -11.46 -17.63
C ALA A 22 15.63 -10.83 -16.29
N ALA A 23 16.82 -10.22 -16.26
CA ALA A 23 17.33 -9.53 -15.07
C ALA A 23 16.46 -8.31 -14.71
N GLU A 24 15.99 -7.57 -15.71
CA GLU A 24 15.12 -6.42 -15.47
C GLU A 24 13.72 -6.87 -15.00
N LEU A 25 13.17 -7.93 -15.59
CA LEU A 25 11.90 -8.51 -15.16
C LEU A 25 11.97 -9.03 -13.70
N ASP A 26 13.04 -9.70 -13.32
CA ASP A 26 13.29 -10.14 -11.93
C ASP A 26 13.30 -8.95 -10.95
N THR A 27 13.91 -7.83 -11.36
CA THR A 27 13.92 -6.59 -10.56
C THR A 27 12.51 -6.04 -10.35
N TYR A 28 11.66 -6.01 -11.38
CA TYR A 28 10.27 -5.54 -11.24
C TYR A 28 9.40 -6.50 -10.44
N GLN A 29 9.59 -7.82 -10.57
CA GLN A 29 8.89 -8.83 -9.77
C GLN A 29 9.25 -8.74 -8.28
N HIS A 30 10.51 -8.44 -7.96
CA HIS A 30 10.94 -8.17 -6.59
C HIS A 30 10.32 -6.90 -6.01
N ARG A 31 10.20 -5.84 -6.82
CA ARG A 31 9.51 -4.60 -6.40
C ARG A 31 8.02 -4.82 -6.16
N ASP A 32 7.35 -5.58 -7.03
CA ASP A 32 5.94 -5.95 -6.90
C ASP A 32 5.68 -6.68 -5.56
N SER A 33 6.50 -7.70 -5.27
CA SER A 33 6.44 -8.45 -4.01
C SER A 33 6.67 -7.56 -2.77
N ALA A 34 7.52 -6.54 -2.89
CA ALA A 34 7.80 -5.59 -1.80
C ALA A 34 6.63 -4.63 -1.57
N LEU A 35 5.96 -4.16 -2.64
CA LEU A 35 4.75 -3.35 -2.53
C LEU A 35 3.60 -4.13 -1.90
N ASP A 36 3.38 -5.37 -2.33
CA ASP A 36 2.39 -6.28 -1.72
C ASP A 36 2.63 -6.50 -0.22
N TYR A 37 3.89 -6.55 0.19
CA TYR A 37 4.24 -6.64 1.61
C TYR A 37 3.96 -5.32 2.34
N ALA A 38 4.30 -4.18 1.74
CA ALA A 38 4.04 -2.86 2.30
C ALA A 38 2.53 -2.60 2.45
N ASP A 39 1.71 -2.98 1.48
CA ASP A 39 0.26 -2.82 1.50
C ASP A 39 -0.39 -3.69 2.59
N ARG A 40 0.07 -4.94 2.76
CA ARG A 40 -0.34 -5.80 3.87
C ARG A 40 0.00 -5.19 5.24
N GLN A 41 1.16 -4.54 5.37
CA GLN A 41 1.55 -3.86 6.62
C GLN A 41 0.76 -2.57 6.87
N ALA A 42 0.43 -1.83 5.81
CA ALA A 42 -0.47 -0.68 5.88
C ALA A 42 -1.87 -1.09 6.33
N THR A 43 -2.40 -2.18 5.77
CA THR A 43 -3.69 -2.78 6.17
C THR A 43 -3.71 -3.17 7.64
N ARG A 44 -2.68 -3.87 8.14
CA ARG A 44 -2.58 -4.20 9.59
C ARG A 44 -2.55 -2.96 10.48
N THR A 45 -1.88 -1.89 10.02
CA THR A 45 -1.84 -0.61 10.76
C THR A 45 -3.23 0.05 10.79
N LYS A 46 -4.01 -0.05 9.71
CA LYS A 46 -5.40 0.43 9.65
C LYS A 46 -6.31 -0.34 10.61
N ASP A 47 -6.15 -1.66 10.69
CA ASP A 47 -6.92 -2.49 11.61
C ASP A 47 -6.59 -2.15 13.08
N ASP A 48 -5.32 -1.88 13.40
CA ASP A 48 -4.89 -1.41 14.73
C ASP A 48 -5.48 -0.02 15.08
N VAL A 49 -5.49 0.93 14.15
CA VAL A 49 -6.14 2.24 14.36
C VAL A 49 -7.65 2.09 14.56
N THR A 50 -8.30 1.22 13.79
CA THR A 50 -9.75 0.96 13.88
C THR A 50 -10.10 0.32 15.23
N ALA A 51 -9.33 -0.66 15.68
CA ALA A 51 -9.52 -1.29 16.98
C ALA A 51 -9.32 -0.29 18.14
N ARG A 52 -8.31 0.59 18.04
CA ARG A 52 -8.07 1.65 19.03
C ARG A 52 -9.17 2.71 19.03
N LEU A 53 -9.71 3.07 17.86
CA LEU A 53 -10.83 3.99 17.74
C LEU A 53 -12.06 3.44 18.46
N ALA A 54 -12.41 2.18 18.21
CA ALA A 54 -13.54 1.51 18.88
C ALA A 54 -13.39 1.50 20.42
N GLY A 55 -12.18 1.29 20.92
CA GLY A 55 -11.89 1.38 22.36
C GLY A 55 -12.11 2.79 22.93
N VAL A 56 -11.64 3.82 22.23
CA VAL A 56 -11.81 5.22 22.66
C VAL A 56 -13.28 5.67 22.56
N GLU A 57 -14.03 5.20 21.56
CA GLU A 57 -15.48 5.45 21.44
C GLU A 57 -16.26 4.82 22.60
N ALA A 58 -15.91 3.62 23.03
CA ALA A 58 -16.48 2.98 24.22
C ALA A 58 -16.21 3.79 25.50
N GLU A 59 -14.99 4.34 25.65
CA GLU A 59 -14.65 5.24 26.77
C GLU A 59 -15.48 6.53 26.74
N ILE A 60 -15.62 7.16 25.57
CA ILE A 60 -16.44 8.37 25.39
C ILE A 60 -17.89 8.09 25.78
N ALA A 61 -18.47 6.97 25.32
CA ALA A 61 -19.81 6.56 25.67
C ALA A 61 -19.97 6.35 27.18
N ALA A 62 -19.01 5.68 27.82
CA ALA A 62 -19.02 5.45 29.27
C ALA A 62 -18.95 6.75 30.08
N TYR A 63 -18.04 7.68 29.73
CA TYR A 63 -17.93 8.96 30.43
C TYR A 63 -19.17 9.84 30.21
N THR A 64 -19.75 9.80 29.02
CA THR A 64 -21.00 10.52 28.70
C THR A 64 -22.17 9.99 29.53
N ALA A 65 -22.29 8.65 29.67
CA ALA A 65 -23.30 8.02 30.51
C ALA A 65 -23.14 8.38 32.00
N ILE A 66 -21.89 8.41 32.50
CA ILE A 66 -21.61 8.82 33.89
C ILE A 66 -22.01 10.29 34.11
N LEU A 67 -21.69 11.18 33.17
CA LEU A 67 -22.03 12.61 33.27
C LEU A 67 -23.54 12.87 33.18
N ALA A 68 -24.31 11.96 32.58
CA ALA A 68 -25.77 12.01 32.56
C ALA A 68 -26.43 11.58 33.88
N THR A 69 -25.66 11.03 34.83
CA THR A 69 -26.21 10.55 36.10
C THR A 69 -26.61 11.72 37.01
N PRO A 70 -27.87 11.78 37.49
CA PRO A 70 -28.31 12.83 38.39
C PRO A 70 -27.58 12.77 39.73
N ASN A 71 -27.43 13.93 40.39
CA ASN A 71 -26.76 14.08 41.69
C ASN A 71 -25.26 13.69 41.74
N LEU A 72 -24.57 13.74 40.59
CA LEU A 72 -23.12 13.59 40.55
C LEU A 72 -22.43 14.69 41.37
N THR A 73 -21.49 14.32 42.24
CA THR A 73 -20.72 15.31 43.02
C THR A 73 -19.89 16.19 42.09
N ALA A 74 -19.66 17.45 42.49
CA ALA A 74 -18.91 18.40 41.67
C ALA A 74 -17.50 17.88 41.33
N THR A 75 -16.83 17.21 42.27
CA THR A 75 -15.53 16.58 42.05
C THR A 75 -15.59 15.48 41.00
N LEU A 76 -16.57 14.57 41.08
CA LEU A 76 -16.73 13.49 40.10
C LEU A 76 -17.13 14.03 38.73
N ARG A 77 -17.90 15.11 38.68
CA ARG A 77 -18.25 15.79 37.43
C ARG A 77 -17.02 16.34 36.74
N THR A 78 -16.22 17.17 37.41
CA THR A 78 -14.99 17.74 36.84
C THR A 78 -14.00 16.66 36.40
N GLN A 79 -13.87 15.58 37.17
CA GLN A 79 -13.00 14.46 36.81
C GLN A 79 -13.47 13.75 35.53
N ASN A 80 -14.77 13.47 35.40
CA ASN A 80 -15.32 12.78 34.23
C ASN A 80 -15.37 13.69 32.99
N GLU A 81 -15.61 14.99 33.14
CA GLU A 81 -15.48 15.98 32.05
C GLU A 81 -14.03 16.05 31.53
N SER A 82 -13.06 16.04 32.44
CA SER A 82 -11.64 16.01 32.08
C SER A 82 -11.24 14.72 31.36
N LYS A 83 -11.78 13.57 31.79
CA LYS A 83 -11.58 12.28 31.12
C LYS A 83 -12.25 12.24 29.74
N LEU A 84 -13.47 12.76 29.62
CA LEU A 84 -14.20 12.88 28.36
C LEU A 84 -13.45 13.76 27.36
N ARG A 85 -12.91 14.91 27.80
CA ARG A 85 -12.10 15.79 26.94
C ARG A 85 -10.88 15.07 26.39
N ARG A 86 -10.10 14.42 27.26
CA ARG A 86 -8.93 13.62 26.83
C ARG A 86 -9.31 12.47 25.89
N ALA A 87 -10.46 11.84 26.09
CA ALA A 87 -10.93 10.77 25.22
C ALA A 87 -11.32 11.30 23.83
N ASN A 88 -11.99 12.46 23.75
CA ASN A 88 -12.27 13.13 22.48
C ASN A 88 -10.96 13.57 21.78
N ASP A 89 -10.01 14.16 22.49
CA ASP A 89 -8.71 14.55 21.92
C ASP A 89 -7.98 13.32 21.34
N ARG A 90 -8.03 12.17 22.02
CA ARG A 90 -7.46 10.90 21.53
C ARG A 90 -8.19 10.41 20.27
N ARG A 91 -9.53 10.47 20.23
CA ARG A 91 -10.33 10.09 19.05
C ARG A 91 -9.94 10.94 17.85
N ASP A 92 -9.82 12.24 18.04
CA ASP A 92 -9.53 13.18 16.95
C ASP A 92 -8.11 12.94 16.42
N ASN A 93 -7.12 12.75 17.30
CA ASN A 93 -5.76 12.35 16.91
C ASN A 93 -5.71 11.00 16.17
N LEU A 94 -6.49 10.00 16.61
CA LEU A 94 -6.54 8.69 15.93
C LEU A 94 -7.21 8.80 14.56
N THR A 95 -8.24 9.64 14.43
CA THR A 95 -8.92 9.94 13.17
C THR A 95 -7.97 10.64 12.20
N GLU A 96 -7.26 11.67 12.65
CA GLU A 96 -6.25 12.38 11.84
C GLU A 96 -5.11 11.46 11.41
N ARG A 97 -4.61 10.61 12.31
CA ARG A 97 -3.57 9.61 11.99
C ARG A 97 -4.07 8.57 11.00
N GLY A 98 -5.33 8.15 11.10
CA GLY A 98 -5.98 7.25 10.15
C GLY A 98 -6.15 7.88 8.76
N GLN A 99 -6.53 9.16 8.69
CA GLN A 99 -6.74 9.87 7.43
C GLN A 99 -5.43 10.29 6.74
N SER A 100 -4.45 10.81 7.50
CA SER A 100 -3.17 11.30 6.99
C SER A 100 -2.29 10.19 6.41
N ARG A 101 -2.43 8.94 6.89
CA ARG A 101 -1.65 7.79 6.39
C ARG A 101 -2.31 7.01 5.26
N ALA A 102 -3.60 7.19 4.97
CA ALA A 102 -4.35 6.26 4.12
C ALA A 102 -4.71 6.79 2.72
N GLY A 103 -5.00 8.09 2.54
CA GLY A 103 -5.56 8.57 1.27
C GLY A 103 -4.53 8.69 0.15
N ALA A 104 -3.61 9.65 0.30
CA ALA A 104 -2.60 9.94 -0.74
C ALA A 104 -1.56 8.82 -0.88
N ALA A 105 -1.13 8.23 0.25
CA ALA A 105 -0.13 7.17 0.22
C ALA A 105 -0.65 5.89 -0.44
N ALA A 106 -1.90 5.48 -0.17
CA ALA A 106 -2.48 4.30 -0.84
C ALA A 106 -2.74 4.56 -2.33
N PHE A 107 -3.20 5.77 -2.69
CA PHE A 107 -3.37 6.15 -4.09
C PHE A 107 -2.03 6.16 -4.87
N LEU A 108 -0.97 6.70 -4.27
CA LEU A 108 0.36 6.66 -4.91
C LEU A 108 0.92 5.24 -4.97
N ALA A 109 0.67 4.40 -3.95
CA ALA A 109 1.06 3.00 -3.97
C ALA A 109 0.31 2.19 -5.05
N SER A 110 -0.98 2.47 -5.28
CA SER A 110 -1.73 1.82 -6.36
C SER A 110 -1.21 2.25 -7.74
N ILE A 111 -0.80 3.51 -7.91
CA ILE A 111 -0.16 3.96 -9.16
C ILE A 111 1.18 3.24 -9.38
N ASP A 112 2.02 3.11 -8.35
CA ASP A 112 3.32 2.41 -8.46
C ASP A 112 3.11 0.92 -8.79
N ALA A 113 2.11 0.27 -8.18
CA ALA A 113 1.74 -1.11 -8.50
C ALA A 113 1.27 -1.25 -9.97
N ASP A 114 0.39 -0.37 -10.45
CA ASP A 114 -0.07 -0.37 -11.85
C ASP A 114 1.10 -0.16 -12.84
N GLN A 115 2.05 0.71 -12.49
CA GLN A 115 3.25 0.95 -13.30
C GLN A 115 4.17 -0.27 -13.36
N ILE A 116 4.39 -0.94 -12.23
CA ILE A 116 5.20 -2.17 -12.17
C ILE A 116 4.53 -3.29 -12.97
N ALA A 117 3.21 -3.48 -12.80
CA ALA A 117 2.46 -4.48 -13.56
C ALA A 117 2.54 -4.23 -15.08
N ALA A 118 2.40 -2.97 -15.51
CA ALA A 118 2.57 -2.59 -16.90
C ALA A 118 3.98 -2.89 -17.42
N GLN A 119 5.02 -2.63 -16.61
CA GLN A 119 6.40 -2.88 -16.99
C GLN A 119 6.72 -4.38 -17.08
N VAL A 120 6.22 -5.20 -16.15
CA VAL A 120 6.31 -6.67 -16.23
C VAL A 120 5.67 -7.18 -17.51
N ALA A 121 4.48 -6.67 -17.87
CA ALA A 121 3.80 -7.07 -19.10
C ALA A 121 4.61 -6.70 -20.36
N ILE A 122 5.17 -5.48 -20.41
CA ILE A 122 6.01 -5.01 -21.52
C ILE A 122 7.28 -5.87 -21.66
N LEU A 123 7.99 -6.15 -20.57
CA LEU A 123 9.22 -6.95 -20.59
C LEU A 123 8.95 -8.41 -20.96
N SER A 124 7.83 -8.98 -20.50
CA SER A 124 7.39 -10.33 -20.87
C SER A 124 7.08 -10.43 -22.37
N ASP A 125 6.38 -9.43 -22.92
CA ASP A 125 6.08 -9.35 -24.36
C ASP A 125 7.37 -9.18 -25.18
N ALA A 126 8.30 -8.34 -24.73
CA ALA A 126 9.61 -8.18 -25.35
C ALA A 126 10.39 -9.52 -25.40
N GLN A 127 10.41 -10.28 -24.30
CA GLN A 127 11.06 -11.60 -24.28
C GLN A 127 10.41 -12.57 -25.30
N ALA A 128 9.09 -12.58 -25.41
CA ALA A 128 8.38 -13.44 -26.37
C ALA A 128 8.73 -13.06 -27.82
N GLN A 129 8.78 -11.77 -28.12
CA GLN A 129 9.14 -11.25 -29.44
C GLN A 129 10.61 -11.52 -29.80
N VAL A 130 11.56 -11.32 -28.87
CA VAL A 130 12.98 -11.64 -29.07
C VAL A 130 13.19 -13.14 -29.23
N THR A 131 12.48 -13.97 -28.46
CA THR A 131 12.51 -15.44 -28.62
C THR A 131 12.04 -15.85 -30.02
N THR A 132 10.97 -15.24 -30.51
CA THR A 132 10.46 -15.46 -31.87
C THR A 132 11.47 -15.02 -32.93
N ARG A 133 12.11 -13.86 -32.74
CA ARG A 133 13.15 -13.36 -33.64
C ARG A 133 14.36 -14.30 -33.69
N LYS A 134 14.84 -14.76 -32.52
CA LYS A 134 15.94 -15.72 -32.41
C LYS A 134 15.66 -17.01 -33.19
N ALA A 135 14.44 -17.54 -33.10
CA ALA A 135 14.03 -18.74 -33.81
C ALA A 135 14.01 -18.55 -35.35
N ALA A 136 13.72 -17.33 -35.81
CA ALA A 136 13.71 -16.98 -37.23
C ALA A 136 15.11 -16.68 -37.82
N LEU A 137 16.14 -16.54 -36.99
CA LEU A 137 17.51 -16.28 -37.45
C LEU A 137 18.19 -17.57 -37.94
N PRO A 138 19.03 -17.50 -38.99
CA PRO A 138 19.82 -18.63 -39.46
C PRO A 138 20.74 -19.19 -38.35
N ALA A 139 21.14 -20.45 -38.51
CA ALA A 139 22.02 -21.17 -37.58
C ALA A 139 23.40 -20.50 -37.45
#